data_AF-F9ZW14-F1
#
_entry.id   AF-F9ZW14-F1
#
_cell.length_a   1.000
_cell.length_b   1.000
_cell.length_c   1.000
_cell.angle_alpha   90.00
_cell.angle_beta   90.00
_cell.angle_gamma   90.00
#
_symmetry.space_group_name_H-M   'P 1'
#
loop_
_entity.id
_entity.type
_entity.pdbx_description
1 polymer ?
#
loop_
_entity_poly.entity_id
_entity_poly.type
_entity_poly.pdbx_seq_one_letter_code
_entity_poly.pdbx_strand_id
1 'polypeptide(L)'
;MLIGPTGCIHFMLSDSADVTSNPLSWAILGGEEVGEDIGYGPARVLEPQQVKTFAAALASIDQKAFESKYNPAAMQAADIYLSDMCVRDGIEALEYILGNYRILCSFYKTAAADGKGAILWFS
;
A
#
# COMPACT_ATOMS: atom_id res chain seq x y z
N MET A 1 7.69 -7.17 -10.00
CA MET A 1 8.76 -6.74 -9.08
C MET A 1 8.33 -5.43 -8.44
N LEU A 2 7.66 -5.49 -7.29
CA LEU A 2 7.25 -4.33 -6.51
C LEU A 2 7.90 -4.42 -5.13
N ILE A 3 9.22 -4.24 -5.08
CA ILE A 3 9.91 -3.77 -3.87
C ILE A 3 10.10 -2.26 -4.07
N GLY A 4 9.02 -1.50 -3.88
CA GLY A 4 8.96 -0.04 -4.00
C GLY A 4 8.59 0.60 -2.65
N PRO A 5 8.03 1.82 -2.61
CA PRO A 5 7.62 2.49 -1.37
C PRO A 5 6.30 1.93 -0.80
N THR A 6 6.05 0.63 -0.98
CA THR A 6 4.79 -0.01 -0.57
C THR A 6 4.58 0.11 0.94
N GLY A 7 5.60 -0.13 1.77
CA GLY A 7 5.51 0.10 3.21
C GLY A 7 5.08 1.54 3.57
N CYS A 8 5.65 2.55 2.91
CA CYS A 8 5.27 3.94 3.12
C CYS A 8 3.82 4.22 2.68
N ILE A 9 3.39 3.68 1.53
CA ILE A 9 2.01 3.84 1.05
C ILE A 9 1.01 3.18 2.01
N HIS A 10 1.30 1.96 2.48
CA HIS A 10 0.49 1.25 3.47
C HIS A 10 0.33 2.07 4.74
N PHE A 11 1.44 2.59 5.25
CA PHE A 11 1.44 3.41 6.45
C PHE A 11 0.64 4.70 6.26
N MET A 12 0.83 5.42 5.15
CA MET A 12 0.08 6.65 4.86
C MET A 12 -1.43 6.42 4.69
N LEU A 13 -1.83 5.24 4.21
CA LEU A 13 -3.24 4.89 4.04
C LEU A 13 -3.91 4.42 5.35
N SER A 14 -3.15 3.80 6.24
CA SER A 14 -3.70 3.10 7.41
C SER A 14 -3.30 3.68 8.77
N ASP A 15 -2.34 4.61 8.79
CA ASP A 15 -1.66 5.12 10.00
C ASP A 15 -1.09 3.97 10.87
N SER A 16 -0.73 2.83 10.25
CA SER A 16 -0.31 1.59 10.92
C SER A 16 0.75 0.85 10.10
N ALA A 17 1.68 0.16 10.77
CA ALA A 17 2.60 -0.79 10.14
C ALA A 17 1.91 -2.12 9.79
N ASP A 18 0.89 -2.49 10.56
CA ASP A 18 0.17 -3.75 10.44
C ASP A 18 -1.16 -3.59 9.70
N VAL A 19 -1.76 -4.72 9.30
CA VAL A 19 -3.15 -4.79 8.82
C VAL A 19 -4.10 -4.45 9.96
N THR A 20 -5.11 -3.64 9.67
CA THR A 20 -6.17 -3.26 10.60
C THR A 20 -7.54 -3.68 10.09
N SER A 21 -8.59 -3.42 10.87
CA SER A 21 -9.98 -3.60 10.40
C SER A 21 -10.37 -2.59 9.32
N ASN A 22 -9.58 -1.54 9.09
CA ASN A 22 -9.82 -0.57 8.03
C ASN A 22 -9.37 -1.17 6.68
N PRO A 23 -10.26 -1.20 5.67
CA PRO A 23 -9.92 -1.65 4.32
C PRO A 23 -8.66 -1.03 3.73
N LEU A 24 -8.35 0.22 4.08
CA LEU A 24 -7.17 0.94 3.56
C LEU A 24 -5.83 0.26 3.90
N SER A 25 -5.80 -0.58 4.94
CA SER A 25 -4.62 -1.38 5.30
C SER A 25 -4.43 -2.64 4.42
N TRP A 26 -5.38 -2.94 3.53
CA TRP A 26 -5.34 -4.21 2.80
C TRP A 26 -4.49 -4.18 1.53
N ALA A 27 -4.18 -2.99 1.02
CA ALA A 27 -3.56 -2.78 -0.30
C ALA A 27 -2.25 -3.57 -0.51
N ILE A 28 -1.48 -3.72 0.57
CA ILE A 28 -0.10 -4.19 0.58
C ILE A 28 0.14 -5.26 1.65
N LEU A 29 -0.71 -5.40 2.67
CA LEU A 29 -0.54 -6.46 3.67
C LEU A 29 -1.81 -7.29 3.89
N GLY A 30 -2.94 -6.90 3.30
CA GLY A 30 -4.21 -7.61 3.47
C GLY A 30 -4.33 -8.90 2.66
N GLY A 31 -5.50 -9.53 2.78
CA GLY A 31 -5.79 -10.78 2.11
C GLY A 31 -5.27 -12.01 2.85
N GLU A 32 -5.42 -13.16 2.21
CA GLU A 32 -4.95 -14.45 2.74
C GLU A 32 -3.62 -14.84 2.11
N GLU A 33 -2.75 -15.45 2.91
CA GLU A 33 -1.50 -16.03 2.42
C GLU A 33 -1.78 -17.28 1.59
N VAL A 34 -1.11 -17.41 0.45
CA VAL A 34 -1.26 -18.52 -0.49
C VAL A 34 0.11 -18.98 -0.96
N GLY A 35 0.33 -20.30 -0.90
CA GLY A 35 1.57 -20.93 -1.36
C GLY A 35 2.66 -20.96 -0.28
N GLU A 36 3.87 -21.26 -0.72
CA GLU A 36 5.04 -21.36 0.16
C GLU A 36 5.71 -20.00 0.35
N ASP A 37 6.38 -19.83 1.49
CA ASP A 37 7.33 -18.74 1.69
C ASP A 37 8.61 -19.03 0.91
N ILE A 38 8.93 -18.14 -0.03
CA ILE A 38 10.11 -18.23 -0.89
C ILE A 38 11.16 -17.16 -0.59
N GLY A 39 11.07 -16.49 0.56
CA GLY A 39 12.10 -15.58 1.07
C GLY A 39 11.59 -14.27 1.65
N TYR A 40 10.39 -13.82 1.26
CA TYR A 40 9.77 -12.58 1.73
C TYR A 40 8.33 -12.79 2.22
N GLY A 41 8.04 -14.01 2.69
CA GLY A 41 6.70 -14.46 3.03
C GLY A 41 5.94 -15.05 1.84
N PRO A 42 4.83 -15.75 2.08
CA PRO A 42 3.95 -16.25 1.03
C PRO A 42 3.34 -15.11 0.21
N ALA A 43 2.86 -15.45 -0.99
CA ALA A 43 2.01 -14.55 -1.75
C ALA A 43 0.73 -14.22 -0.96
N ARG A 44 0.15 -13.05 -1.17
CA ARG A 44 -1.13 -12.67 -0.57
C ARG A 44 -2.18 -12.44 -1.64
N VAL A 45 -3.41 -12.90 -1.38
CA VAL A 45 -4.52 -12.78 -2.33
C VAL A 45 -5.66 -11.96 -1.71
N LEU A 46 -6.08 -10.94 -2.45
CA LEU A 46 -7.36 -10.27 -2.24
C LEU A 46 -8.39 -10.82 -3.22
N GLU A 47 -9.50 -11.32 -2.69
CA GLU A 47 -10.62 -11.75 -3.49
C GLU A 47 -11.29 -10.57 -4.22
N PRO A 48 -12.02 -10.82 -5.33
CA PRO A 48 -12.70 -9.76 -6.08
C PRO A 48 -13.58 -8.82 -5.23
N GLN A 49 -14.25 -9.36 -4.20
CA GLN A 49 -15.08 -8.54 -3.32
C GLN A 49 -14.25 -7.64 -2.41
N GLN A 50 -13.11 -8.13 -1.91
CA GLN A 50 -12.18 -7.33 -1.11
C GLN A 50 -11.52 -6.24 -1.96
N VAL A 51 -11.16 -6.56 -3.21
CA VAL A 51 -10.66 -5.57 -4.18
C VAL A 51 -11.68 -4.45 -4.42
N LYS A 52 -12.96 -4.78 -4.60
CA LYS A 52 -14.02 -3.77 -4.74
C LYS A 52 -14.16 -2.88 -3.50
N THR A 53 -14.17 -3.48 -2.31
CA THR A 53 -14.25 -2.73 -1.04
C THR A 53 -13.04 -1.81 -0.87
N PHE A 54 -11.83 -2.31 -1.13
CA PHE A 54 -10.62 -1.52 -1.06
C PHE A 54 -10.61 -0.38 -2.09
N ALA A 55 -10.95 -0.66 -3.35
CA ALA A 55 -11.00 0.36 -4.40
C ALA A 55 -12.01 1.48 -4.09
N ALA A 56 -13.16 1.14 -3.49
CA ALA A 56 -14.14 2.12 -3.05
C ALA A 56 -13.60 2.99 -1.89
N ALA A 57 -12.94 2.39 -0.90
CA ALA A 57 -12.31 3.12 0.19
C ALA A 57 -11.19 4.04 -0.33
N LEU A 58 -10.34 3.53 -1.22
CA LEU A 58 -9.24 4.27 -1.83
C LEU A 58 -9.76 5.47 -2.65
N ALA A 59 -10.85 5.30 -3.39
CA ALA A 59 -11.45 6.38 -4.19
C ALA A 59 -12.04 7.53 -3.35
N SER A 60 -12.24 7.33 -2.04
CA SER A 60 -12.67 8.39 -1.12
C SER A 60 -11.53 9.31 -0.68
N ILE A 61 -10.27 8.94 -0.96
CA ILE A 61 -9.08 9.70 -0.58
C ILE A 61 -8.58 10.47 -1.80
N ASP A 62 -8.68 11.79 -1.76
CA ASP A 62 -8.03 12.62 -2.76
C ASP A 62 -6.51 12.69 -2.55
N GLN A 63 -5.77 13.12 -3.59
CA GLN A 63 -4.32 13.16 -3.53
C GLN A 63 -3.81 14.07 -2.39
N LYS A 64 -4.49 15.18 -2.11
CA LYS A 64 -4.08 16.13 -1.07
C LYS A 64 -4.25 15.52 0.32
N ALA A 65 -5.33 14.79 0.55
CA ALA A 65 -5.58 14.05 1.77
C ALA A 65 -4.50 12.98 1.98
N PHE A 66 -4.14 12.24 0.93
CA PHE A 66 -3.04 11.27 1.00
C PHE A 66 -1.68 11.95 1.27
N GLU A 67 -1.34 13.03 0.56
CA GLU A 67 -0.11 13.79 0.78
C GLU A 67 0.01 14.31 2.21
N SER A 68 -1.10 14.76 2.80
CA SER A 68 -1.12 15.26 4.18
C SER A 68 -0.75 14.22 5.24
N LYS A 69 -0.76 12.93 4.88
CA LYS A 69 -0.36 11.82 5.74
C LYS A 69 1.15 11.57 5.73
N TYR A 70 1.91 12.27 4.90
CA TYR A 70 3.35 12.08 4.83
C TYR A 70 4.04 12.60 6.10
N ASN A 71 4.52 11.66 6.92
CA ASN A 71 5.26 11.95 8.14
C ASN A 71 6.47 11.02 8.26
N PRO A 72 7.64 11.40 7.71
CA PRO A 72 8.85 10.58 7.75
C PRO A 72 9.29 10.19 9.16
N ALA A 73 9.12 11.07 10.14
CA ALA A 73 9.49 10.79 11.53
C ALA A 73 8.59 9.70 12.14
N ALA A 74 7.29 9.73 11.86
CA ALA A 74 6.38 8.67 12.29
C ALA A 74 6.66 7.34 11.58
N MET A 75 6.98 7.38 10.29
CA MET A 75 7.38 6.18 9.53
C MET A 75 8.66 5.55 10.09
N GLN A 76 9.66 6.37 10.44
CA GLN A 76 10.90 5.89 11.03
C GLN A 76 10.67 5.31 12.43
N ALA A 77 9.85 5.97 13.26
CA ALA A 77 9.49 5.47 14.58
C ALA A 77 8.69 4.16 14.55
N ALA A 78 8.03 3.86 13.42
CA ALA A 78 7.30 2.62 13.18
C ALA A 78 8.12 1.59 12.37
N ASP A 79 9.44 1.81 12.21
CA ASP A 79 10.37 0.92 11.49
C ASP A 79 9.91 0.57 10.06
N ILE A 80 9.25 1.52 9.38
CA ILE A 80 8.76 1.31 8.02
C ILE A 80 9.93 1.20 7.04
N TYR A 81 9.90 0.20 6.16
CA TYR A 81 10.90 0.04 5.10
C TYR A 81 10.97 1.30 4.21
N LEU A 82 12.19 1.76 3.92
CA LEU A 82 12.52 3.05 3.27
C LEU A 82 12.20 4.33 4.07
N SER A 83 11.86 4.23 5.36
CA SER A 83 11.65 5.42 6.20
C SER A 83 12.90 6.32 6.28
N ASP A 84 14.10 5.75 6.32
CA ASP A 84 15.35 6.52 6.30
C ASP A 84 15.50 7.35 5.01
N MET A 85 15.06 6.83 3.86
CA MET A 85 15.01 7.58 2.60
C MET A 85 13.99 8.72 2.71
N CYS A 86 12.82 8.46 3.29
CA CYS A 86 11.80 9.50 3.52
C CYS A 86 12.33 10.64 4.40
N VAL A 87 13.09 10.32 5.45
CA VAL A 87 13.71 11.30 6.34
C VAL A 87 14.80 12.09 5.61
N ARG A 88 15.66 11.40 4.87
CA ARG A 88 16.80 12.02 4.15
C ARG A 88 16.37 12.92 2.99
N ASP A 89 15.42 12.46 2.18
CA ASP A 89 15.09 13.07 0.88
C ASP A 89 13.81 13.91 0.93
N GLY A 90 13.03 13.84 2.03
CA GLY A 90 11.90 14.72 2.28
C GLY A 90 10.86 14.72 1.17
N ILE A 91 10.72 15.85 0.46
CA ILE A 91 9.73 16.04 -0.61
C ILE A 91 10.04 15.17 -1.83
N GLU A 92 11.32 14.93 -2.17
CA GLU A 92 11.68 14.08 -3.31
C GLU A 92 11.23 12.63 -3.08
N ALA A 93 11.37 12.14 -1.85
CA ALA A 93 10.82 10.85 -1.43
C ALA A 93 9.29 10.82 -1.52
N LEU A 94 8.59 11.91 -1.14
CA LEU A 94 7.15 12.02 -1.29
C LEU A 94 6.73 11.96 -2.77
N GLU A 95 7.42 12.65 -3.67
CA GLU A 95 7.12 12.59 -5.11
C GLU A 95 7.25 11.17 -5.68
N TYR A 96 8.29 10.44 -5.26
CA TYR A 96 8.46 9.03 -5.59
C TYR A 96 7.32 8.15 -5.06
N ILE A 97 6.90 8.37 -3.81
CA ILE A 97 5.75 7.70 -3.19
C ILE A 97 4.47 7.98 -3.99
N LEU A 98 4.21 9.25 -4.34
CA LEU A 98 3.01 9.67 -5.08
C LEU A 98 2.96 9.05 -6.48
N GLY A 99 4.11 8.91 -7.14
CA GLY A 99 4.20 8.19 -8.42
C GLY A 99 3.69 6.75 -8.31
N ASN A 100 4.16 6.02 -7.30
CA ASN A 100 3.76 4.64 -7.03
C ASN A 100 2.30 4.54 -6.54
N TYR A 101 1.86 5.50 -5.72
CA TYR A 101 0.48 5.59 -5.24
C TYR A 101 -0.52 5.73 -6.39
N ARG A 102 -0.21 6.56 -7.40
CA ARG A 102 -1.06 6.71 -8.59
C ARG A 102 -1.17 5.41 -9.39
N ILE A 103 -0.08 4.66 -9.52
CA ILE A 103 -0.08 3.34 -10.17
C ILE A 103 -0.96 2.36 -9.38
N LEU A 104 -0.82 2.34 -8.05
CA LEU A 104 -1.64 1.52 -7.15
C LEU A 104 -3.14 1.83 -7.29
N CYS A 105 -3.50 3.12 -7.29
CA CYS A 105 -4.88 3.57 -7.49
C CYS A 105 -5.44 3.11 -8.84
N SER A 106 -4.66 3.27 -9.91
CA SER A 106 -5.06 2.85 -11.26
C SER A 106 -5.28 1.34 -11.34
N PHE A 107 -4.37 0.57 -10.75
CA PHE A 107 -4.46 -0.90 -10.68
C PHE A 107 -5.74 -1.35 -9.97
N TYR A 108 -5.99 -0.88 -8.75
CA TYR A 108 -7.15 -1.32 -7.97
C TYR A 108 -8.47 -0.82 -8.56
N LYS A 109 -8.49 0.37 -9.16
CA LYS A 109 -9.67 0.86 -9.89
C LYS A 109 -10.03 -0.07 -11.05
N THR A 110 -9.03 -0.49 -11.84
CA THR A 110 -9.22 -1.37 -13.00
C THR A 110 -9.65 -2.77 -12.54
N ALA A 111 -8.94 -3.34 -11.58
CA ALA A 111 -9.25 -4.67 -11.04
C ALA A 111 -10.68 -4.73 -10.46
N ALA A 112 -11.11 -3.69 -9.74
CA ALA A 112 -12.47 -3.61 -9.20
C ALA A 112 -13.54 -3.51 -10.30
N ALA A 113 -13.29 -2.69 -11.34
CA ALA A 113 -14.21 -2.54 -12.48
C ALA A 113 -14.39 -3.86 -13.25
N ASP A 114 -13.31 -4.65 -13.38
CA ASP A 114 -13.30 -5.92 -14.10
C ASP A 114 -13.71 -7.12 -13.24
N GLY A 115 -14.02 -6.89 -11.95
CA GLY A 115 -14.38 -7.95 -11.00
C GLY A 115 -13.26 -8.96 -10.76
N LYS A 116 -12.00 -8.51 -10.73
CA LYS A 116 -10.80 -9.33 -10.52
C LYS A 116 -10.33 -9.26 -9.07
N GLY A 117 -9.69 -10.34 -8.62
CA GLY A 117 -8.87 -10.34 -7.42
C GLY A 117 -7.50 -9.71 -7.69
N ALA A 118 -6.71 -9.54 -6.64
CA ALA A 118 -5.34 -9.04 -6.71
C ALA A 118 -4.40 -10.01 -6.00
N ILE A 119 -3.19 -10.14 -6.53
CA ILE A 119 -2.11 -10.91 -5.90
C ILE A 119 -1.00 -9.95 -5.57
N LEU A 120 -0.54 -10.02 -4.33
CA LEU A 120 0.69 -9.41 -3.89
C LEU A 120 1.78 -10.47 -3.77
N TRP A 121 2.94 -10.15 -4.31
CA TRP A 121 4.10 -11.03 -4.32
C TRP A 121 5.36 -10.21 -4.07
N PHE A 122 6.09 -10.57 -3.01
CA PHE A 122 7.42 -10.03 -2.73
C PHE A 122 8.48 -11.00 -3.25
N SER A 123 9.50 -10.48 -3.94
CA SER A 123 10.57 -11.25 -4.59
C SER A 123 11.87 -10.47 -4.56
#